data_AF-A0A3B4WGX9-F1
#
_entry.id   AF-A0A3B4WGX9-F1
#
_cell.length_a   1.000
_cell.length_b   1.000
_cell.length_c   1.000
_cell.angle_alpha   90.00
_cell.angle_beta   90.00
_cell.angle_gamma   90.00
#
_symmetry.space_group_name_H-M   'P 1'
#
loop_
_entity.id
_entity.type
_entity.pdbx_description
1 polymer ?
#
loop_
_entity_poly.entity_id
_entity_poly.type
_entity_poly.pdbx_seq_one_letter_code
_entity_poly.pdbx_strand_id
1 'polypeptide(L)'
;AALTDGVVLCHLANHVRPRSVPSIHVPSPAVPKLTMAKCRRNVENFLEACRRIGVPQDSLCSVGEVLDGKGGGVYGTVGMLLSMAPPPTSPSPRVQLAGFALFYLSVMSVLCAIYIQLAPHV
;
A
#
# COMPACT_ATOMS: atom_id res chain seq x y z
N ALA A 1 0.05 19.61 -4.61
CA ALA A 1 0.73 19.17 -5.85
C ALA A 1 0.66 17.66 -6.05
N ALA A 2 1.11 16.82 -5.11
CA ALA A 2 1.14 15.37 -5.34
C ALA A 2 -0.26 14.70 -5.48
N LEU A 3 -1.28 15.19 -4.77
CA LEU A 3 -2.65 14.70 -4.88
C LEU A 3 -3.36 15.20 -6.15
N THR A 4 -3.05 16.42 -6.61
CA THR A 4 -3.70 17.07 -7.76
C THR A 4 -3.35 16.41 -9.09
N ASP A 5 -2.22 15.71 -9.17
CA ASP A 5 -1.79 15.03 -10.39
C ASP A 5 -2.38 13.62 -10.55
N GLY A 6 -3.17 13.15 -9.57
CA GLY A 6 -3.83 11.84 -9.56
C GLY A 6 -2.89 10.64 -9.44
N VAL A 7 -1.57 10.82 -9.57
CA VAL A 7 -0.55 9.76 -9.53
C VAL A 7 -0.62 9.00 -8.20
N VAL A 8 -0.61 9.71 -7.07
CA VAL A 8 -0.66 9.10 -5.74
C VAL A 8 -1.97 8.33 -5.52
N LEU A 9 -3.08 8.87 -6.01
CA LEU A 9 -4.40 8.21 -5.94
C LEU A 9 -4.41 6.91 -6.75
N CYS A 10 -3.85 6.91 -7.96
CA CYS A 10 -3.71 5.70 -8.77
C CYS A 10 -2.85 4.64 -8.08
N HIS A 11 -1.72 5.03 -7.48
CA HIS A 11 -0.88 4.11 -6.72
C HIS A 11 -1.60 3.54 -5.50
N LEU A 12 -2.39 4.37 -4.80
CA LEU A 12 -3.20 3.92 -3.68
C LEU A 12 -4.23 2.86 -4.11
N ALA A 13 -4.97 3.09 -5.19
CA ALA A 13 -5.92 2.11 -5.72
C ALA A 13 -5.23 0.79 -6.10
N ASN A 14 -4.03 0.86 -6.65
CA ASN A 14 -3.22 -0.33 -6.94
C ASN A 14 -2.70 -1.05 -5.69
N HIS A 15 -2.51 -0.34 -4.58
CA HIS A 15 -2.14 -0.95 -3.31
C HIS A 15 -3.33 -1.71 -2.69
N VAL A 16 -4.53 -1.14 -2.76
CA VAL A 16 -5.77 -1.78 -2.31
C VAL A 16 -6.11 -3.01 -3.15
N ARG A 17 -6.04 -2.88 -4.49
CA ARG A 17 -6.24 -3.99 -5.41
C ARG A 17 -5.20 -3.93 -6.52
N PRO A 18 -4.23 -4.87 -6.56
CA PRO A 18 -3.17 -4.88 -7.56
C PRO A 18 -3.69 -4.80 -8.99
N ARG A 19 -3.04 -3.96 -9.80
CA ARG A 19 -3.32 -3.75 -11.25
C ARG A 19 -4.69 -3.13 -11.57
N SER A 20 -5.34 -2.46 -10.62
CA SER A 20 -6.61 -1.75 -10.87
C SER A 20 -6.46 -0.55 -11.80
N VAL A 21 -5.33 0.14 -11.74
CA VAL A 21 -4.90 1.19 -12.68
C VAL A 21 -3.67 0.68 -13.45
N PRO A 22 -3.81 0.29 -14.73
CA PRO A 22 -2.75 -0.37 -15.50
C PRO A 22 -1.65 0.58 -15.98
N SER A 23 -1.96 1.86 -16.17
CA SER A 23 -0.99 2.88 -16.60
C SER A 23 -1.22 4.18 -15.85
N ILE A 24 -0.13 4.70 -15.29
CA ILE A 24 -0.11 5.93 -14.50
C ILE A 24 0.83 6.90 -15.22
N HIS A 25 0.31 8.07 -15.60
CA HIS A 25 1.12 9.11 -16.21
C HIS A 25 1.92 9.83 -15.12
N VAL A 26 3.18 9.44 -14.96
CA VAL A 26 4.11 10.10 -14.03
C VAL A 26 4.84 11.25 -14.73
N PRO A 27 5.14 12.36 -14.02
CA PRO A 27 5.95 13.43 -14.59
C PRO A 27 7.34 12.92 -14.94
N SER A 28 7.84 13.31 -16.12
CA SER A 28 9.17 12.90 -16.57
C SER A 28 10.23 13.72 -15.83
N PRO A 29 11.35 13.12 -15.35
CA PRO A 29 12.41 13.84 -14.64
C PRO A 29 12.99 15.03 -15.39
N ALA A 30 12.92 15.01 -16.73
CA ALA A 30 13.42 16.06 -17.62
C ALA A 30 12.35 17.10 -18.01
N VAL A 31 11.08 16.90 -17.65
CA VAL A 31 9.96 17.83 -17.93
C VAL A 31 9.13 18.01 -16.66
N PRO A 32 9.38 19.07 -15.87
CA PRO A 32 8.88 19.19 -14.50
C PRO A 32 7.35 19.30 -14.36
N LYS A 33 6.61 19.45 -15.46
CA LYS A 33 5.16 19.68 -15.43
C LYS A 33 4.43 18.71 -16.34
N LEU A 34 3.67 17.83 -15.71
CA LEU A 34 2.66 17.02 -16.39
C LEU A 34 1.61 18.00 -16.98
N THR A 35 1.16 17.77 -18.21
CA THR A 35 0.07 18.58 -18.77
C THR A 35 -1.21 18.30 -18.00
N MET A 36 -2.09 19.30 -17.83
CA MET A 36 -3.37 19.13 -17.13
C MET A 36 -4.21 17.98 -17.70
N ALA A 37 -4.08 17.70 -19.00
CA ALA A 37 -4.72 16.55 -19.66
C ALA A 37 -4.26 15.20 -19.09
N LYS A 38 -2.97 15.04 -18.75
CA LYS A 38 -2.43 13.81 -18.17
C LYS A 38 -2.82 13.66 -16.71
N CYS A 39 -2.82 14.76 -15.93
CA CYS A 39 -3.31 14.75 -14.54
C CYS A 39 -4.78 14.32 -14.50
N ARG A 40 -5.61 14.93 -15.36
CA ARG A 40 -7.02 14.58 -15.51
C ARG A 40 -7.23 13.10 -15.85
N ARG A 41 -6.44 12.55 -16.78
CA ARG A 41 -6.55 11.14 -17.15
C ARG A 41 -6.17 10.19 -16.02
N ASN A 42 -5.20 10.56 -15.18
CA ASN A 42 -4.90 9.79 -13.97
C ASN A 42 -6.08 9.79 -13.01
N VAL A 43 -6.71 10.95 -12.78
CA VAL A 43 -7.89 11.05 -11.90
C VAL A 43 -9.06 10.23 -12.45
N GLU A 44 -9.34 10.29 -13.75
CA GLU A 44 -10.37 9.47 -14.40
C GLU A 44 -10.09 7.97 -14.23
N ASN A 45 -8.84 7.53 -14.45
CA ASN A 45 -8.43 6.15 -14.24
C ASN A 45 -8.57 5.70 -12.79
N PHE A 46 -8.26 6.57 -11.83
CA PHE A 46 -8.41 6.31 -10.40
C PHE A 46 -9.89 6.11 -10.03
N LEU A 47 -10.78 7.01 -10.46
CA LEU A 47 -12.21 6.89 -10.18
C LEU A 47 -12.79 5.61 -10.79
N GLU A 48 -12.38 5.28 -12.01
CA GLU A 48 -12.81 4.05 -12.66
C GLU A 48 -12.28 2.79 -11.96
N ALA A 49 -11.07 2.84 -11.42
CA ALA A 49 -10.55 1.78 -10.56
C ALA A 49 -11.36 1.65 -9.26
N CYS A 50 -11.70 2.76 -8.60
CA CYS A 50 -12.53 2.76 -7.38
C CYS A 50 -13.89 2.09 -7.63
N ARG A 51 -14.55 2.41 -8.75
CA ARG A 51 -15.79 1.75 -9.17
C ARG A 51 -15.62 0.24 -9.32
N ARG A 52 -14.57 -0.19 -10.02
CA ARG A 52 -14.25 -1.62 -10.24
C ARG A 52 -13.88 -2.35 -8.96
N ILE A 53 -13.34 -1.65 -7.96
CA ILE A 53 -13.04 -2.18 -6.63
C ILE A 53 -14.33 -2.32 -5.79
N GLY A 54 -15.37 -1.53 -6.09
CA GLY A 54 -16.68 -1.59 -5.42
C GLY A 54 -16.99 -0.39 -4.54
N VAL A 55 -16.26 0.73 -4.70
CA VAL A 55 -16.60 1.98 -3.99
C VAL A 55 -17.98 2.48 -4.45
N PRO A 56 -18.92 2.74 -3.54
CA PRO A 56 -20.25 3.28 -3.86
C PRO A 56 -20.19 4.63 -4.59
N GLN A 57 -21.09 4.86 -5.56
CA GLN A 57 -21.05 6.06 -6.41
C GLN A 57 -21.29 7.36 -5.64
N ASP A 58 -22.10 7.30 -4.59
CA ASP A 58 -22.37 8.37 -3.63
C ASP A 58 -21.15 8.74 -2.78
N SER A 59 -20.17 7.83 -2.67
CA SER A 59 -18.89 8.05 -1.98
C SER A 59 -17.76 8.48 -2.93
N LEU A 60 -17.99 8.51 -4.24
CA LEU A 60 -16.99 8.90 -5.24
C LEU A 60 -16.93 10.43 -5.41
N CYS A 61 -15.73 10.97 -5.36
CA CYS A 61 -15.48 12.36 -5.71
C CYS A 61 -15.48 12.57 -7.23
N SER A 62 -15.67 13.82 -7.63
CA SER A 62 -15.55 14.24 -9.01
C SER A 62 -14.11 14.58 -9.39
N VAL A 63 -13.82 14.55 -10.69
CA VAL A 63 -12.53 14.97 -11.25
C VAL A 63 -12.23 16.43 -10.88
N GLY A 64 -13.25 17.30 -10.92
CA GLY A 64 -13.13 18.71 -10.55
C GLY A 64 -12.70 18.88 -9.09
N GLU A 65 -13.29 18.14 -8.15
CA GLU A 65 -12.91 18.22 -6.73
C GLU A 65 -11.45 17.83 -6.46
N VAL A 66 -10.93 16.83 -7.20
CA VAL A 66 -9.53 16.41 -7.08
C VAL A 66 -8.59 17.46 -7.68
N LEU A 67 -8.93 18.02 -8.85
CA LEU A 67 -8.09 19.01 -9.54
C LEU A 67 -8.13 20.39 -8.86
N ASP A 68 -9.28 20.78 -8.31
CA ASP A 68 -9.48 22.05 -7.59
C ASP A 68 -8.93 22.01 -6.16
N GLY A 69 -8.45 20.85 -5.69
CA GLY A 69 -7.89 20.69 -4.34
C GLY A 69 -8.95 20.73 -3.23
N LYS A 70 -10.23 20.54 -3.55
CA LYS A 70 -11.30 20.39 -2.56
C LYS A 70 -11.20 19.02 -1.91
N GLY A 71 -10.54 18.97 -0.75
CA GLY A 71 -10.21 17.71 -0.09
C GLY A 71 -11.44 16.89 0.37
N GLY A 72 -12.57 17.52 0.71
CA GLY A 72 -13.71 16.87 1.37
C GLY A 72 -14.21 15.60 0.68
N GLY A 73 -14.54 15.67 -0.61
CA GLY A 73 -14.98 14.50 -1.38
C GLY A 73 -13.86 13.47 -1.57
N VAL A 74 -12.62 13.92 -1.77
CA VAL A 74 -11.45 13.04 -1.97
C VAL A 74 -11.18 12.19 -0.72
N TYR A 75 -11.28 12.78 0.48
CA TYR A 75 -11.12 12.05 1.74
C TYR A 75 -12.18 10.95 1.89
N GLY A 76 -13.43 11.22 1.53
CA GLY A 76 -14.52 10.24 1.56
C GLY A 76 -14.24 9.03 0.65
N THR A 77 -13.88 9.30 -0.61
CA THR A 77 -13.52 8.25 -1.57
C THR A 77 -12.33 7.42 -1.11
N VAL A 78 -11.28 8.07 -0.61
CA VAL A 78 -10.08 7.39 -0.12
C VAL A 78 -10.38 6.54 1.12
N GLY A 79 -11.17 7.05 2.06
CA GLY A 79 -11.58 6.31 3.25
C GLY A 79 -12.36 5.04 2.89
N MET A 80 -13.31 5.16 1.97
CA MET A 80 -14.08 4.02 1.48
C MET A 80 -13.20 3.03 0.72
N LEU A 81 -12.33 3.51 -0.16
CA LEU A 81 -11.38 2.67 -0.89
C LEU A 81 -10.45 1.88 0.06
N LEU A 82 -9.96 2.52 1.13
CA LEU A 82 -9.12 1.87 2.14
C LEU A 82 -9.88 0.82 2.95
N SER A 83 -11.19 0.99 3.17
CA SER A 83 -12.03 -0.03 3.80
C SER A 83 -12.15 -1.31 2.97
N MET A 84 -11.89 -1.22 1.66
CA MET A 84 -11.86 -2.36 0.73
C MET A 84 -10.49 -3.06 0.69
N ALA A 85 -9.48 -2.55 1.39
CA ALA A 85 -8.15 -3.13 1.38
C ALA A 85 -8.13 -4.49 2.11
N PRO A 86 -7.46 -5.50 1.55
CA PRO A 86 -7.23 -6.74 2.28
C PRO A 86 -6.43 -6.44 3.56
N PRO A 87 -6.65 -7.19 4.65
CA PRO A 87 -5.84 -7.04 5.85
C PRO A 87 -4.36 -7.25 5.47
N PRO A 88 -3.43 -6.50 6.09
CA PRO A 88 -2.02 -6.67 5.81
C PRO A 88 -1.63 -8.13 6.08
N THR A 89 -1.27 -8.84 5.02
CA THR A 89 -0.90 -10.26 5.06
C THR A 89 0.50 -10.50 5.62
N SER A 90 1.22 -9.44 6.00
CA SER A 90 2.50 -9.58 6.67
C SER A 90 2.29 -9.98 8.14
N PRO A 91 2.90 -11.08 8.61
CA PRO A 91 2.86 -11.41 10.02
C PRO A 91 3.47 -10.25 10.79
N SER A 92 2.77 -9.81 11.85
CA SER A 92 3.20 -8.66 12.64
C SER A 92 4.68 -8.81 13.06
N PRO A 93 5.45 -7.71 13.16
CA PRO A 93 6.84 -7.77 13.59
C PRO A 93 7.04 -8.55 14.90
N ARG A 94 6.04 -8.54 15.79
CA ARG A 94 6.03 -9.31 17.04
C ARG A 94 6.04 -10.82 16.81
N VAL A 95 5.25 -11.32 15.86
CA VAL A 95 5.16 -12.75 15.56
C VAL A 95 6.46 -13.25 14.92
N GLN A 96 7.06 -12.46 14.03
CA GLN A 96 8.35 -12.79 13.43
C GLN A 96 9.47 -12.83 14.46
N LEU A 97 9.51 -11.85 15.36
CA LEU A 97 10.51 -11.81 16.45
C LEU A 97 10.35 -13.00 17.40
N ALA A 98 9.12 -13.37 17.74
CA ALA A 98 8.85 -14.55 18.57
C ALA A 98 9.32 -15.84 17.90
N GLY A 99 9.05 -16.02 16.60
CA GLY A 99 9.52 -17.18 15.84
C GLY A 99 11.05 -17.27 15.78
N PHE A 100 11.72 -16.14 15.54
CA PHE A 100 13.18 -16.06 15.56
C PHE A 100 13.75 -16.40 16.95
N ALA A 101 13.16 -15.87 18.02
CA ALA A 101 13.59 -16.13 19.38
C ALA A 101 13.45 -17.61 19.77
N LEU A 102 12.32 -18.24 19.45
CA LEU A 102 12.10 -19.67 19.70
C LEU A 102 13.09 -20.56 18.94
N PHE A 103 13.34 -20.23 17.67
CA PHE A 103 14.35 -20.92 16.87
C PHE A 103 15.74 -20.80 17.51
N TYR A 104 16.17 -19.58 17.87
CA TYR A 104 17.46 -19.34 18.50
C TYR A 104 17.62 -20.10 19.83
N LEU A 105 16.61 -20.04 20.72
CA LEU A 105 16.63 -20.75 22.00
C LEU A 105 16.71 -22.27 21.82
N SER A 106 16.00 -22.83 20.85
CA SER A 106 16.08 -24.26 20.54
C SER A 106 17.47 -24.69 20.09
N VAL A 107 18.09 -23.94 19.19
CA VAL A 107 19.46 -24.22 18.69
C VAL A 107 20.47 -24.10 19.82
N MET A 108 20.40 -23.04 20.64
CA MET A 108 21.30 -22.86 21.78
C MET A 108 21.14 -23.95 22.84
N SER A 109 19.91 -24.39 23.10
CA SER A 109 19.65 -25.50 24.02
C SER A 109 20.23 -26.83 23.51
N VAL A 110 20.09 -27.11 22.21
CA VAL A 110 20.66 -28.33 21.60
C VAL A 110 22.19 -28.26 21.64
N LEU A 111 22.78 -27.13 21.27
CA LEU A 111 24.23 -26.94 21.37
C LEU A 111 24.75 -27.06 22.80
N CYS A 112 24.02 -26.53 23.78
CA CYS A 112 24.35 -26.67 25.19
C CYS A 112 24.27 -28.13 25.64
N ALA A 113 23.21 -28.85 25.29
CA ALA A 113 23.09 -30.27 25.61
C ALA A 113 24.21 -31.11 24.97
N ILE A 114 24.51 -30.86 23.69
CA ILE A 114 25.63 -31.48 22.96
C ILE A 114 26.95 -31.16 23.67
N TYR A 115 27.19 -29.89 24.02
CA TYR A 115 28.39 -29.47 24.74
C TYR A 115 28.55 -30.19 26.08
N ILE A 116 27.47 -30.30 26.88
CA ILE A 116 27.52 -31.01 28.17
C ILE A 116 27.75 -32.52 27.98
N GLN A 117 27.20 -33.14 26.93
CA GLN A 117 27.40 -34.56 26.64
C GLN A 117 28.81 -34.85 26.11
N LEU A 118 29.38 -33.93 25.33
CA LEU A 118 30.71 -34.07 24.72
C LEU A 118 31.84 -33.54 25.59
N ALA A 119 31.56 -32.64 26.54
CA ALA A 119 32.51 -32.25 27.57
C ALA A 119 32.67 -33.46 28.49
N PRO A 120 33.76 -34.23 28.35
CA PRO A 120 34.03 -35.29 29.31
C PRO A 120 34.22 -34.59 30.64
N HIS A 121 33.62 -35.13 31.71
CA HIS A 121 33.83 -34.66 33.09
C HIS A 121 35.32 -34.30 33.29
N VAL A 122 35.61 -33.00 33.37
CA VAL A 122 36.85 -32.48 33.96
C VAL A 122 36.83 -32.81 35.43
#